data_AF-A0A4Q6CFK1-F1
#
_entry.id   AF-A0A4Q6CFK1-F1
#
_cell.length_a   1.000
_cell.length_b   1.000
_cell.length_c   1.000
_cell.angle_alpha   90.00
_cell.angle_beta   90.00
_cell.angle_gamma   90.00
#
_symmetry.space_group_name_H-M   'P 1'
#
loop_
_entity.id
_entity.type
_entity.pdbx_description
1 polymer ?
#
loop_
_entity_poly.entity_id
_entity_poly.type
_entity_poly.pdbx_seq_one_letter_code
_entity_poly.pdbx_strand_id
1 'polypeptide(L)'
;MSDIEAADVPWSHAVVMVCTKCSKKIVGSEALADDMKKDLKGELKSLRGKAVRVVTASCLDVCPKNRMALAIASRNQDTVALVVDPKTKLSTLVDEILRRI
;
A
#
# COMPACT_ATOMS: atom_id res chain seq x y z
N MET A 1 -5.91 7.16 -35.49
CA MET A 1 -6.00 6.01 -34.56
C MET A 1 -5.30 6.43 -33.29
N SER A 2 -5.84 6.08 -32.12
CA SER A 2 -5.17 6.35 -30.84
C SER A 2 -4.13 5.25 -30.62
N ASP A 3 -2.87 5.60 -30.37
CA ASP A 3 -1.78 4.66 -30.04
C ASP A 3 -1.88 4.15 -28.59
N ILE A 4 -3.10 4.05 -28.06
CA ILE A 4 -3.40 3.69 -26.67
C ILE A 4 -4.39 2.52 -26.69
N GLU A 5 -3.97 1.40 -26.11
CA GLU A 5 -4.78 0.20 -25.93
C GLU A 5 -4.90 -0.15 -24.45
N ALA A 6 -6.08 -0.59 -24.03
CA ALA A 6 -6.29 -1.10 -22.68
C ALA A 6 -5.81 -2.55 -22.59
N ALA A 7 -5.22 -2.92 -21.45
CA ALA A 7 -4.79 -4.28 -21.16
C ALA A 7 -5.49 -4.83 -19.92
N ASP A 8 -5.74 -6.13 -19.90
CA ASP A 8 -6.29 -6.81 -18.73
C ASP A 8 -5.27 -6.83 -17.60
N VAL A 9 -5.72 -6.42 -16.41
CA VAL A 9 -4.88 -6.39 -15.21
C VAL A 9 -5.34 -7.47 -14.23
N PRO A 10 -4.45 -8.41 -13.84
CA PRO A 10 -4.82 -9.50 -12.92
C PRO A 10 -5.02 -9.04 -11.47
N TRP A 11 -4.67 -7.78 -11.17
CA TRP A 11 -4.82 -7.13 -9.85
C TRP A 11 -5.98 -6.13 -9.81
N SER A 12 -7.10 -6.48 -10.45
CA SER A 12 -8.22 -5.58 -10.68
C SER A 12 -9.07 -5.23 -9.45
N HIS A 13 -8.75 -5.74 -8.25
CA HIS A 13 -9.57 -5.48 -7.06
C HIS A 13 -9.05 -4.28 -6.26
N ALA A 14 -7.74 -4.20 -6.01
CA ALA A 14 -7.18 -3.09 -5.26
C ALA A 14 -5.69 -2.86 -5.51
N VAL A 15 -5.26 -1.61 -5.32
CA VAL A 15 -3.85 -1.19 -5.26
C VAL A 15 -3.57 -0.58 -3.89
N VAL A 16 -2.60 -1.14 -3.17
CA VAL A 16 -2.05 -0.60 -1.93
C VAL A 16 -0.75 0.13 -2.25
N MET A 17 -0.69 1.40 -1.89
CA MET A 17 0.44 2.31 -2.14
C MET A 17 1.14 2.65 -0.84
N VAL A 18 2.44 2.35 -0.73
CA VAL A 18 3.26 2.64 0.46
C VAL A 18 4.10 3.90 0.23
N CYS A 19 3.96 4.90 1.11
CA CYS A 19 4.67 6.17 0.98
C CYS A 19 6.17 6.03 1.30
N THR A 20 7.02 6.29 0.31
CA THR A 20 8.50 6.24 0.46
C THR A 20 9.09 7.41 1.23
N LYS A 21 8.42 8.58 1.22
CA LYS A 21 8.92 9.77 1.91
C LYS A 21 8.81 9.67 3.43
N CYS A 22 7.86 8.87 3.94
CA CYS A 22 7.70 8.66 5.39
C CYS A 22 8.91 7.95 5.98
N SER A 23 9.43 6.92 5.31
CA SER A 23 10.62 6.17 5.73
C SER A 23 11.87 7.06 5.86
N LYS A 24 12.04 8.00 4.93
CA LYS A 24 13.15 8.98 4.99
C LYS A 24 13.05 9.95 6.16
N LYS A 25 11.85 10.14 6.72
CA LYS A 25 11.60 11.06 7.84
C LYS A 25 11.65 10.39 9.20
N ILE A 26 11.68 9.06 9.24
CA ILE A 26 11.79 8.27 10.47
C ILE A 26 13.26 7.84 10.60
N VAL A 27 13.91 8.29 11.67
CA VAL A 27 15.34 8.03 11.93
C VAL A 27 15.58 6.52 12.00
N GLY A 28 16.59 6.03 11.26
CA GLY A 28 16.99 4.62 11.26
C GLY A 28 16.07 3.68 10.47
N SER A 29 15.29 4.19 9.51
CA SER A 29 14.26 3.40 8.81
C SER A 29 14.28 3.55 7.28
N GLU A 30 15.45 3.74 6.68
CA GLU A 30 15.60 4.03 5.24
C GLU A 30 14.96 2.96 4.33
N ALA A 31 14.96 1.69 4.74
CA ALA A 31 14.35 0.57 4.01
C ALA A 31 12.87 0.32 4.34
N LEU A 32 12.29 1.04 5.31
CA LEU A 32 10.98 0.70 5.90
C LEU A 32 9.84 0.62 4.88
N ALA A 33 9.80 1.50 3.88
CA ALA A 33 8.76 1.46 2.84
C ALA A 33 8.90 0.23 1.93
N ASP A 34 10.13 -0.15 1.61
CA ASP A 34 10.39 -1.31 0.75
C ASP A 34 10.17 -2.63 1.50
N ASP A 35 10.55 -2.70 2.77
CA ASP A 35 10.27 -3.84 3.65
C ASP A 35 8.76 -3.99 3.85
N MET A 36 8.05 -2.91 4.20
CA MET A 36 6.59 -2.92 4.34
C MET A 36 5.88 -3.31 3.03
N LYS A 37 6.35 -2.81 1.87
CA LYS A 37 5.83 -3.24 0.56
C LYS A 37 6.03 -4.74 0.35
N LYS A 38 7.22 -5.25 0.64
CA LYS A 38 7.57 -6.67 0.46
C LYS A 38 6.70 -7.56 1.34
N ASP A 39 6.56 -7.20 2.61
CA ASP A 39 5.80 -7.95 3.59
C ASP A 39 4.30 -7.96 3.27
N LEU A 40 3.71 -6.78 3.00
CA LEU A 40 2.31 -6.67 2.57
C LEU A 40 2.05 -7.43 1.26
N LYS A 41 2.97 -7.36 0.29
CA LYS A 41 2.85 -8.11 -0.95
C LYS A 41 2.84 -9.61 -0.70
N GLY A 42 3.65 -10.10 0.24
CA GLY A 42 3.68 -11.51 0.63
C GLY A 42 2.34 -11.98 1.20
N GLU A 43 1.87 -11.29 2.25
CA GLU A 43 0.63 -11.63 2.96
C GLU A 43 -0.62 -11.45 2.10
N LEU A 44 -0.75 -10.33 1.38
CA LEU A 44 -1.93 -10.11 0.53
C LEU A 44 -1.97 -11.09 -0.64
N LYS A 45 -0.80 -11.52 -1.14
CA LYS A 45 -0.74 -12.54 -2.19
C LYS A 45 -1.14 -13.93 -1.67
N SER A 46 -0.79 -14.29 -0.44
CA SER A 46 -1.22 -15.57 0.14
C SER A 46 -2.74 -15.60 0.39
N LEU A 47 -3.35 -14.45 0.74
CA LEU A 47 -4.77 -14.34 1.11
C LEU A 47 -5.73 -14.00 -0.05
N ARG A 48 -5.25 -13.33 -1.10
CA ARG A 48 -6.06 -12.83 -2.24
C ARG A 48 -5.44 -13.13 -3.61
N GLY A 49 -4.36 -13.90 -3.67
CA GLY A 49 -3.70 -14.26 -4.91
C GLY A 49 -3.16 -13.02 -5.65
N LYS A 50 -3.49 -12.88 -6.93
CA LYS A 50 -3.05 -11.73 -7.74
C LYS A 50 -3.99 -10.53 -7.67
N ALA A 51 -5.14 -10.63 -6.98
CA ALA A 51 -6.19 -9.62 -7.02
C ALA A 51 -5.78 -8.25 -6.44
N VAL A 52 -4.77 -8.22 -5.56
CA VAL A 52 -4.27 -7.02 -4.91
C VAL A 52 -2.84 -6.73 -5.34
N ARG A 53 -2.58 -5.51 -5.79
CA ARG A 53 -1.22 -5.02 -6.09
C ARG A 53 -0.71 -4.19 -4.92
N VAL A 54 0.55 -4.40 -4.55
CA VAL A 54 1.25 -3.52 -3.60
C VAL A 54 2.40 -2.84 -4.31
N VAL A 55 2.46 -1.51 -4.23
CA VAL A 55 3.50 -0.67 -4.83
C VAL A 55 3.99 0.36 -3.82
N THR A 56 5.16 0.93 -4.09
CA THR A 56 5.58 2.17 -3.46
C THR A 56 5.05 3.37 -4.23
N ALA A 57 4.83 4.47 -3.52
CA ALA A 57 4.48 5.77 -4.08
C ALA A 57 5.41 6.85 -3.49
N SER A 58 5.42 8.01 -4.14
CA SER A 58 6.02 9.22 -3.58
C SER A 58 5.17 9.72 -2.39
N CYS A 59 5.32 10.99 -2.00
CA CYS A 59 4.56 11.53 -0.86
C CYS A 59 3.05 11.41 -1.10
N LEU A 60 2.31 10.98 -0.08
CA LEU A 60 0.84 10.94 -0.08
C LEU A 60 0.22 12.14 0.65
N ASP A 61 1.04 13.06 1.18
CA ASP A 61 0.66 14.32 1.85
C ASP A 61 -0.30 14.22 3.07
N VAL A 62 -0.53 13.02 3.59
CA VAL A 62 -1.45 12.73 4.71
C VAL A 62 -0.76 12.31 6.01
N CYS A 63 0.56 12.15 6.01
CA CYS A 63 1.29 11.64 7.18
C CYS A 63 1.60 12.74 8.23
N PRO A 64 1.26 12.53 9.51
CA PRO A 64 1.88 13.28 10.61
C PRO A 64 3.33 12.81 10.84
N LYS A 65 4.07 13.50 11.72
CA LYS A 65 5.47 13.15 12.05
C LYS A 65 5.57 11.71 12.59
N ASN A 66 6.66 11.02 12.25
CA ASN A 66 7.00 9.66 12.71
C ASN A 66 5.97 8.56 12.41
N ARG A 67 5.10 8.75 11.42
CA ARG A 67 4.09 7.76 11.01
C ARG A 67 4.27 7.42 9.53
N MET A 68 3.86 6.21 9.15
CA MET A 68 3.82 5.77 7.76
C MET A 68 2.44 6.01 7.18
N ALA A 69 2.36 6.53 5.97
CA ALA A 69 1.13 6.62 5.22
C ALA A 69 1.06 5.52 4.15
N LEU A 70 -0.12 4.92 4.02
CA LEU A 70 -0.50 4.05 2.91
C LEU A 70 -1.79 4.59 2.30
N ALA A 71 -2.01 4.33 1.02
CA ALA A 71 -3.29 4.55 0.37
C ALA A 71 -3.81 3.25 -0.24
N ILE A 72 -5.12 3.05 -0.19
CA ILE A 72 -5.81 1.90 -0.74
C ILE A 72 -6.79 2.43 -1.78
N ALA A 73 -6.53 2.11 -3.05
CA ALA A 73 -7.47 2.31 -4.13
C ALA A 73 -8.17 0.98 -4.39
N SER A 74 -9.46 0.87 -4.04
CA SER A 74 -10.28 -0.31 -4.30
C SER A 74 -11.20 -0.05 -5.49
N ARG A 75 -11.58 -1.11 -6.21
CA ARG A 75 -12.50 -1.04 -7.35
C ARG A 75 -13.89 -0.54 -6.98
N ASN A 76 -14.36 -0.87 -5.77
CA ASN A 76 -15.76 -0.67 -5.36
C ASN A 76 -15.91 0.25 -4.13
N GLN A 77 -14.84 0.93 -3.70
CA GLN A 77 -14.84 1.83 -2.54
C GLN A 77 -14.01 3.07 -2.85
N ASP A 78 -14.28 4.16 -2.14
CA ASP A 78 -13.47 5.36 -2.22
C ASP A 78 -12.02 5.08 -1.80
N THR A 79 -11.09 5.82 -2.40
CA THR A 79 -9.69 5.73 -2.00
C THR A 79 -9.52 6.26 -0.59
N VAL A 80 -8.90 5.46 0.27
CA VAL A 80 -8.67 5.82 1.67
C VAL A 80 -7.19 5.77 2.00
N ALA A 81 -6.75 6.65 2.90
CA ALA A 81 -5.41 6.61 3.45
C ALA A 81 -5.39 6.04 4.86
N LEU A 82 -4.38 5.22 5.16
CA LEU A 82 -4.08 4.72 6.48
C LEU A 82 -2.80 5.37 7.00
N VAL A 83 -2.86 5.91 8.22
CA VAL A 83 -1.69 6.41 8.94
C VAL A 83 -1.32 5.41 10.02
N VAL A 84 -0.22 4.70 9.84
CA VAL A 84 0.18 3.58 10.70
C VAL A 84 1.43 3.92 11.51
N ASP A 85 1.48 3.40 12.72
CA ASP A 85 2.74 3.36 13.47
C ASP A 85 3.64 2.31 12.78
N PRO A 86 4.91 2.64 12.45
CA PRO A 86 5.86 1.67 11.88
C PRO A 86 5.99 0.35 12.66
N LYS A 87 5.71 0.37 13.97
CA LYS A 87 5.78 -0.81 14.86
C LYS A 87 4.49 -1.62 14.89
N THR A 88 3.46 -1.19 14.16
CA THR A 88 2.19 -1.93 14.05
C THR A 88 2.46 -3.31 13.49
N LYS A 89 1.88 -4.35 14.11
CA LYS A 89 2.02 -5.73 13.63
C LYS A 89 1.49 -5.84 12.20
N LEU A 90 2.23 -6.56 11.35
CA LEU A 90 1.87 -6.77 9.94
C LEU A 90 0.46 -7.35 9.80
N SER A 91 0.11 -8.37 10.61
CA SER A 91 -1.21 -9.00 10.58
C SER A 91 -2.34 -8.01 10.82
N THR A 92 -2.19 -7.11 11.80
CA THR A 92 -3.18 -6.06 12.09
C THR A 92 -3.35 -5.10 10.91
N LEU A 93 -2.26 -4.74 10.23
CA LEU A 93 -2.33 -3.89 9.04
C LEU A 93 -2.99 -4.62 7.87
N VAL A 94 -2.66 -5.90 7.66
CA VAL A 94 -3.30 -6.74 6.63
C VAL A 94 -4.80 -6.85 6.88
N ASP A 95 -5.23 -7.12 8.11
CA ASP A 95 -6.65 -7.21 8.47
C ASP A 95 -7.41 -5.90 8.20
N GLU A 96 -6.78 -4.76 8.47
CA GLU A 96 -7.36 -3.44 8.17
C GLU A 96 -7.45 -3.18 6.66
N ILE A 97 -6.44 -3.58 5.89
CA ILE A 97 -6.48 -3.48 4.42
C ILE A 97 -7.59 -4.37 3.85
N LEU A 98 -7.70 -5.61 4.34
CA LEU A 98 -8.71 -6.57 3.87
C LEU A 98 -10.15 -6.11 4.15
N ARG A 99 -10.38 -5.31 5.19
CA ARG A 99 -11.68 -4.70 5.48
C ARG A 99 -12.06 -3.56 4.51
N ARG A 100 -11.12 -3.10 3.68
CA ARG A 100 -11.25 -1.92 2.81
C ARG A 100 -11.11 -2.24 1.33
N ILE A 101 -11.06 -3.52 0.96
CA ILE A 101 -10.93 -3.97 -0.43
C ILE A 101 -12.00 -4.97 -0.81
#